data_AF-A0A7Z0J455-F1
#
_entry.id   AF-A0A7Z0J455-F1
#
_cell.length_a   1.000
_cell.length_b   1.000
_cell.length_c   1.000
_cell.angle_alpha   90.00
_cell.angle_beta   90.00
_cell.angle_gamma   90.00
#
_symmetry.space_group_name_H-M   'P 1'
#
loop_
_entity.id
_entity.type
_entity.pdbx_description
1 polymer ?
#
loop_
_entity_poly.entity_id
_entity_poly.type
_entity_poly.pdbx_seq_one_letter_code
_entity_poly.pdbx_strand_id
1 'polypeptide(L)'
;MEFRHQLPALTIALTALIGTSGCSEPTERYSDLTEDATSEKPLPDAIHDHDLDPESVRWVGEHEDSELWLGLGANVGGTCLVVYPDDDRWVTGCSTGDEVSVSNGDGWDYRVRPDSAELPEGAIQVSYNVFVTRG
;
A
#
# COMPACT_ATOMS: atom_id res chain seq x y z
N MET A 1 40.24 51.35 41.27
CA MET A 1 40.62 50.27 40.35
C MET A 1 39.76 49.08 40.75
N GLU A 2 38.51 49.01 40.26
CA GLU A 2 38.13 48.33 39.01
C GLU A 2 38.48 46.82 39.09
N PHE A 3 37.56 45.87 38.97
CA PHE A 3 36.65 45.69 37.84
C PHE A 3 35.34 44.97 38.22
N ARG A 4 34.22 45.51 37.74
CA ARG A 4 32.98 44.77 37.47
C ARG A 4 33.23 43.84 36.28
N HIS A 5 32.83 42.57 36.35
CA HIS A 5 32.67 41.74 35.15
C HIS A 5 31.32 41.02 35.15
N GLN A 6 30.64 41.20 34.02
CA GLN A 6 29.28 40.82 33.71
C GLN A 6 29.20 39.39 33.15
N LEU A 7 28.05 38.73 33.38
CA LEU A 7 27.31 37.79 32.52
C LEU A 7 28.03 36.50 32.04
N PRO A 8 27.29 35.37 31.98
CA PRO A 8 26.56 35.12 30.72
C PRO A 8 25.12 34.66 30.92
N ALA A 9 24.21 35.34 30.22
CA ALA A 9 22.94 34.77 29.81
C ALA A 9 23.25 33.63 28.83
N LEU A 10 22.99 32.39 29.24
CA LEU A 10 23.12 31.23 28.35
C LEU A 10 21.79 31.05 27.62
N THR A 11 21.75 31.56 26.39
CA THR A 11 20.65 31.42 25.44
C THR A 11 20.46 29.95 25.06
N ILE A 12 19.35 29.34 25.47
CA ILE A 12 18.94 28.00 24.99
C ILE A 12 18.28 28.21 23.62
N ALA A 13 19.06 28.05 22.55
CA ALA A 13 18.52 27.93 21.20
C ALA A 13 18.38 26.43 20.89
N LEU A 14 17.19 25.87 21.16
CA LEU A 14 16.85 24.49 20.79
C LEU A 14 16.30 24.51 19.36
N THR A 15 17.18 24.38 18.38
CA THR A 15 16.79 24.26 16.97
C THR A 15 16.70 22.77 16.61
N ALA A 16 15.54 22.17 16.84
CA ALA A 16 15.22 20.84 16.33
C ALA A 16 14.93 20.96 14.83
N LEU A 17 15.93 20.69 13.99
CA LEU A 17 15.70 20.43 12.56
C LEU A 17 15.14 19.02 12.42
N ILE A 18 13.81 18.90 12.33
CA ILE A 18 13.17 17.67 11.86
C ILE A 18 13.28 17.70 10.34
N GLY A 19 14.33 17.06 9.82
CA GLY A 19 14.40 16.73 8.41
C GLY A 19 13.49 15.55 8.14
N THR A 20 12.28 15.79 7.64
CA THR A 20 11.49 14.74 6.98
C THR A 20 12.14 14.52 5.61
N SER A 21 13.13 13.63 5.55
CA SER A 21 13.50 13.01 4.29
C SER A 21 12.29 12.22 3.81
N GLY A 22 11.49 12.83 2.91
CA GLY A 22 10.45 12.13 2.16
C GLY A 22 11.12 11.05 1.33
N CYS A 23 11.12 9.83 1.86
CA CYS A 23 11.41 8.65 1.09
C CYS A 23 10.28 8.52 0.09
N SER A 24 10.60 8.53 -1.20
CA SER A 24 9.65 8.25 -2.29
C SER A 24 9.24 6.78 -2.19
N GLU A 25 8.36 6.46 -1.25
CA GLU A 25 7.93 5.10 -0.97
C GLU A 25 6.73 4.77 -1.86
N PRO A 26 6.64 3.54 -2.39
CA PRO A 26 5.50 3.13 -3.19
C PRO A 26 4.16 3.36 -2.45
N THR A 27 4.14 3.28 -1.12
CA THR A 27 2.99 3.60 -0.26
C THR A 27 2.44 5.02 -0.44
N GLU A 28 3.25 6.00 -0.83
CA GLU A 28 2.78 7.37 -1.07
C GLU A 28 1.91 7.51 -2.33
N ARG A 29 1.94 6.50 -3.21
CA ARG A 29 1.14 6.47 -4.45
C ARG A 29 -0.12 5.63 -4.35
N TYR A 30 -0.25 4.85 -3.28
CA TYR A 30 -1.35 3.92 -3.05
C TYR A 30 -1.89 4.14 -1.64
N SER A 31 -2.98 4.91 -1.53
CA SER A 31 -3.64 5.21 -0.26
C SER A 31 -3.99 3.95 0.55
N ASP A 32 -4.34 2.84 -0.12
CA ASP A 32 -4.67 1.56 0.53
C ASP A 32 -3.47 0.87 1.20
N LEU A 33 -2.24 1.33 0.94
CA LEU A 33 -1.00 0.80 1.53
C LEU A 33 -0.40 1.72 2.60
N THR A 34 -1.04 2.84 2.91
CA THR A 34 -0.58 3.74 3.96
C THR A 34 -0.71 3.10 5.34
N GLU A 35 0.14 3.49 6.30
CA GLU A 35 0.07 2.93 7.67
C GLU A 35 -1.27 3.22 8.36
N ASP A 36 -1.92 4.33 8.01
CA ASP A 36 -3.24 4.71 8.51
C ASP A 36 -4.39 3.92 7.85
N ALA A 37 -4.13 3.19 6.75
CA ALA A 37 -5.13 2.34 6.11
C ALA A 37 -5.50 1.18 7.03
N THR A 38 -6.77 1.10 7.39
CA THR A 38 -7.29 0.05 8.27
C THR A 38 -7.41 -1.26 7.49
N SER A 39 -6.76 -2.33 7.96
CA SER A 39 -6.98 -3.69 7.47
C SER A 39 -7.91 -4.43 8.42
N GLU A 40 -9.10 -4.77 7.96
CA GLU A 40 -10.12 -5.44 8.78
C GLU A 40 -9.90 -6.96 8.88
N LYS A 41 -9.16 -7.55 7.93
CA LYS A 41 -8.90 -8.99 7.87
C LYS A 41 -7.40 -9.27 7.67
N PRO A 42 -6.83 -10.27 8.36
CA PRO A 42 -5.47 -10.74 8.08
C PRO A 42 -5.43 -11.48 6.73
N LEU A 43 -4.24 -11.63 6.16
CA LEU A 43 -4.04 -12.49 4.99
C LEU A 43 -4.29 -13.97 5.39
N PRO A 44 -5.09 -14.73 4.62
CA PRO A 44 -5.29 -16.16 4.85
C PRO A 44 -3.99 -16.96 4.90
N ASP A 45 -3.90 -17.93 5.82
CA ASP A 45 -2.73 -18.78 5.99
C ASP A 45 -2.43 -19.63 4.74
N ALA A 46 -3.42 -19.93 3.89
CA ALA A 46 -3.21 -20.69 2.66
C ALA A 46 -2.38 -19.94 1.61
N ILE A 47 -2.26 -18.62 1.74
CA ILE A 47 -1.51 -17.79 0.80
C ILE A 47 -0.04 -17.81 1.17
N HIS A 48 0.74 -18.46 0.33
CA HIS A 48 2.19 -18.60 0.47
C HIS A 48 2.86 -18.12 -0.82
N ASP A 49 2.95 -16.81 -0.97
CA ASP A 49 3.63 -16.18 -2.10
C ASP A 49 4.93 -15.51 -1.64
N HIS A 50 6.06 -15.93 -2.22
CA HIS A 50 7.37 -15.40 -1.88
C HIS A 50 7.64 -14.02 -2.46
N ASP A 51 6.86 -13.59 -3.46
CA ASP A 51 6.98 -12.28 -4.07
C ASP A 51 6.19 -11.22 -3.30
N LEU A 52 5.30 -11.60 -2.38
CA LEU A 52 4.50 -10.71 -1.54
C LEU A 52 5.20 -10.46 -0.20
N ASP A 53 5.31 -9.19 0.21
CA ASP A 53 5.75 -8.83 1.56
C ASP A 53 4.57 -8.91 2.53
N PRO A 54 4.51 -9.92 3.44
CA PRO A 54 3.36 -10.14 4.30
C PRO A 54 3.12 -9.00 5.31
N GLU A 55 4.14 -8.21 5.65
CA GLU A 55 3.99 -7.11 6.63
C GLU A 55 3.29 -5.89 5.99
N SER A 56 3.41 -5.74 4.68
CA SER A 56 2.78 -4.66 3.91
C SER A 56 1.32 -4.95 3.54
N VAL A 57 0.87 -6.19 3.69
CA VAL A 57 -0.44 -6.63 3.19
C VAL A 57 -1.59 -5.99 3.94
N ARG A 58 -2.60 -5.54 3.20
CA ARG A 58 -3.84 -4.96 3.70
C ARG A 58 -5.03 -5.58 2.96
N TRP A 59 -6.06 -5.97 3.70
CA TRP A 59 -7.35 -6.32 3.09
C TRP A 59 -8.00 -5.05 2.53
N VAL A 60 -8.45 -5.12 1.28
CA VAL A 60 -8.98 -3.95 0.55
C VAL A 60 -10.44 -4.10 0.15
N GLY A 61 -11.03 -5.29 0.29
CA GLY A 61 -12.44 -5.48 0.04
C GLY A 61 -12.78 -6.87 -0.45
N GLU A 62 -14.00 -6.98 -0.96
CA GLU A 62 -14.56 -8.22 -1.50
C GLU A 62 -15.36 -7.90 -2.77
N HIS A 63 -15.31 -8.81 -3.74
CA HIS A 63 -16.13 -8.74 -4.94
C HIS A 63 -16.47 -10.14 -5.44
N GLU A 64 -17.78 -10.43 -5.58
CA GLU A 64 -18.31 -11.72 -6.05
C GLU A 64 -17.69 -12.90 -5.27
N ASP A 65 -17.83 -12.88 -3.95
CA ASP A 65 -17.30 -13.88 -3.00
C ASP A 65 -15.76 -14.05 -3.02
N SER A 66 -15.03 -13.18 -3.74
CA SER A 66 -13.57 -13.15 -3.72
C SER A 66 -13.08 -12.01 -2.82
N GLU A 67 -12.35 -12.38 -1.78
CA GLU A 67 -11.69 -11.43 -0.89
C GLU A 67 -10.36 -10.96 -1.51
N LEU A 68 -10.05 -9.68 -1.34
CA LEU A 68 -8.92 -9.02 -1.98
C LEU A 68 -7.95 -8.47 -0.96
N TRP A 69 -6.66 -8.68 -1.20
CA TRP A 69 -5.57 -8.08 -0.44
C TRP A 69 -4.59 -7.36 -1.37
N LEU A 70 -4.17 -6.18 -0.96
CA LEU A 70 -3.13 -5.39 -1.62
C LEU A 70 -1.88 -5.38 -0.73
N GLY A 71 -0.72 -5.55 -1.33
CA GLY A 71 0.57 -5.48 -0.64
C GLY A 71 1.68 -4.97 -1.54
N LEU A 72 2.88 -4.86 -0.98
CA LEU A 72 4.12 -4.59 -1.69
C LEU A 72 4.81 -5.89 -2.10
N GLY A 73 5.61 -5.80 -3.16
CA GLY A 73 6.47 -6.90 -3.57
C GLY A 73 7.71 -7.04 -2.67
N ALA A 74 7.95 -8.23 -2.12
CA ALA A 74 9.09 -8.53 -1.23
C ALA A 74 10.46 -8.43 -1.92
N ASN A 75 10.58 -8.91 -3.16
CA ASN A 75 11.86 -9.01 -3.86
C ASN A 75 11.98 -8.11 -5.09
N VAL A 76 10.87 -7.86 -5.77
CA VAL A 76 10.83 -7.15 -7.06
C VAL A 76 10.50 -5.66 -6.92
N GLY A 77 10.09 -5.22 -5.73
CA GLY A 77 9.45 -3.91 -5.55
C GLY A 77 8.10 -3.82 -6.26
N GLY A 78 7.39 -2.71 -6.07
CA GLY A 78 6.06 -2.51 -6.67
C GLY A 78 4.93 -3.08 -5.81
N THR A 79 3.77 -3.31 -6.43
CA THR A 79 2.54 -3.73 -5.76
C THR A 79 2.10 -5.12 -6.20
N CYS A 80 1.42 -5.81 -5.28
CA CYS A 80 0.89 -7.15 -5.46
C CYS A 80 -0.59 -7.16 -5.07
N LEU A 81 -1.41 -7.79 -5.90
CA LEU A 81 -2.82 -8.05 -5.62
C LEU A 81 -3.04 -9.54 -5.45
N VAL A 82 -3.67 -9.91 -4.34
CA VAL A 82 -4.20 -11.25 -4.10
C VAL A 82 -5.70 -11.22 -4.36
N VAL A 83 -6.16 -12.19 -5.16
CA VAL A 83 -7.58 -12.51 -5.35
C VAL A 83 -7.82 -13.89 -4.78
N TYR A 84 -8.65 -13.97 -3.74
CA TYR A 84 -8.86 -15.20 -2.96
C TYR A 84 -10.36 -15.50 -2.85
N PRO A 85 -10.88 -16.33 -3.76
CA PRO A 85 -12.17 -16.99 -3.59
C PRO A 85 -12.21 -17.95 -2.39
N ASP A 86 -11.20 -18.80 -2.24
CA ASP A 86 -11.12 -19.82 -1.18
C ASP A 86 -9.68 -20.40 -1.05
N ASP A 87 -9.46 -21.23 -0.02
CA ASP A 87 -8.16 -21.84 0.30
C ASP A 87 -7.56 -22.66 -0.87
N ASP A 88 -8.41 -23.23 -1.73
CA ASP A 88 -8.01 -24.06 -2.87
C ASP A 88 -7.86 -23.27 -4.17
N ARG A 89 -8.42 -22.06 -4.22
CA ARG A 89 -8.49 -21.21 -5.41
C ARG A 89 -8.14 -19.79 -5.05
N TRP A 90 -6.89 -19.43 -5.26
CA TRP A 90 -6.40 -18.06 -5.14
C TRP A 90 -5.32 -17.78 -6.18
N VAL A 91 -5.12 -16.50 -6.47
CA VAL A 91 -4.08 -16.02 -7.40
C VAL A 91 -3.49 -14.72 -6.90
N THR A 92 -2.17 -14.59 -7.05
CA THR A 92 -1.45 -13.35 -6.79
C THR A 92 -0.87 -12.84 -8.10
N GLY A 93 -0.95 -11.53 -8.32
CA GLY A 93 -0.21 -10.86 -9.38
C GLY A 93 0.55 -9.67 -8.83
N CYS A 94 1.84 -9.57 -9.19
CA CYS A 94 2.70 -8.49 -8.78
C CYS A 94 3.23 -7.72 -10.01
N SER A 95 3.44 -6.42 -9.86
CA SER A 95 3.97 -5.55 -10.89
C SER A 95 4.84 -4.45 -10.30
N THR A 96 5.96 -4.17 -10.96
CA THR A 96 6.80 -3.00 -10.68
C THR A 96 6.30 -1.74 -11.41
N GLY A 97 5.29 -1.89 -12.26
CA GLY A 97 4.66 -0.79 -12.99
C GLY A 97 3.57 -0.08 -12.18
N ASP A 98 2.82 0.77 -12.86
CA ASP A 98 1.69 1.52 -12.26
C ASP A 98 0.37 0.75 -12.32
N GLU A 99 0.36 -0.45 -12.91
CA GLU A 99 -0.82 -1.30 -12.97
C GLU A 99 -0.46 -2.75 -12.68
N VAL A 100 -1.29 -3.37 -11.85
CA VAL A 100 -1.41 -4.83 -11.70
C VAL A 100 -2.74 -5.23 -12.34
N SER A 101 -2.77 -6.34 -13.07
CA SER A 101 -3.99 -6.95 -13.60
C SER A 101 -3.96 -8.44 -13.32
N VAL A 102 -5.00 -8.94 -12.66
CA VAL A 102 -5.14 -10.35 -12.26
C VAL A 102 -6.51 -10.84 -12.69
N SER A 103 -6.56 -11.96 -13.40
CA SER A 103 -7.80 -12.66 -13.70
C SER A 103 -7.86 -13.94 -12.87
N ASN A 104 -9.00 -14.19 -12.21
CA ASN A 104 -9.24 -15.45 -11.49
C ASN A 104 -9.95 -16.49 -12.37
N GLY A 105 -10.29 -16.16 -13.63
CA GLY A 105 -11.00 -17.04 -14.54
C GLY A 105 -12.53 -17.04 -14.41
N ASP A 106 -13.09 -16.28 -13.47
CA ASP A 106 -14.55 -16.17 -13.24
C ASP A 106 -15.21 -15.02 -14.03
N GLY A 107 -14.52 -14.51 -15.06
CA GLY A 107 -15.00 -13.44 -15.95
C GLY A 107 -14.82 -12.03 -15.40
N TRP A 108 -13.91 -11.87 -14.43
CA TRP A 108 -13.51 -10.59 -13.86
C TRP A 108 -12.00 -10.42 -13.95
N ASP A 109 -11.59 -9.19 -14.30
CA ASP A 109 -10.22 -8.73 -14.20
C ASP A 109 -10.12 -7.75 -13.04
N TYR A 110 -9.29 -8.11 -12.06
CA TYR A 110 -9.01 -7.33 -10.86
C TYR A 110 -7.75 -6.52 -11.09
N ARG A 111 -7.81 -5.22 -10.78
CA ARG A 111 -6.78 -4.27 -11.18
C ARG A 111 -6.41 -3.34 -10.05
N VAL A 112 -5.12 -3.04 -9.96
CA VAL A 112 -4.55 -2.05 -9.04
C VAL A 112 -4.04 -0.88 -9.84
N ARG A 113 -4.33 0.35 -9.39
CA ARG A 113 -3.74 1.58 -9.94
C ARG A 113 -3.43 2.60 -8.85
N PRO A 114 -2.46 3.51 -9.06
CA PRO A 114 -2.14 4.56 -8.11
C PRO A 114 -3.27 5.57 -7.98
N ASP A 115 -3.26 6.32 -6.87
CA ASP A 115 -4.28 7.29 -6.47
C ASP A 115 -4.64 8.33 -7.55
N SER A 116 -3.68 8.69 -8.40
CA SER A 116 -3.85 9.71 -9.44
C SER A 116 -4.47 9.17 -10.73
N ALA A 117 -4.68 7.86 -10.84
CA ALA A 117 -5.19 7.25 -12.05
C ALA A 117 -6.72 7.32 -12.14
N GLU A 118 -7.23 7.69 -13.31
CA GLU A 118 -8.66 7.64 -13.58
C GLU A 118 -9.14 6.19 -13.73
N LEU A 119 -10.31 5.90 -13.15
CA LEU A 119 -11.00 4.63 -13.36
C LEU A 119 -11.59 4.58 -14.77
N PRO A 120 -11.43 3.45 -15.49
CA PRO A 120 -12.04 3.30 -16.80
C PRO A 120 -13.57 3.23 -16.72
N GLU A 121 -14.25 3.57 -17.81
CA GLU A 121 -15.71 3.48 -17.88
C GLU A 121 -16.18 2.05 -17.63
N GLY A 122 -17.20 1.89 -16.77
CA GLY A 122 -17.75 0.59 -16.42
C GLY A 122 -16.94 -0.21 -15.39
N ALA A 123 -15.85 0.35 -14.85
CA ALA A 123 -15.17 -0.23 -13.70
C ALA A 123 -16.03 -0.16 -12.43
N ILE A 124 -15.94 -1.20 -11.61
CA ILE A 124 -16.50 -1.21 -10.26
C ILE A 124 -15.35 -1.01 -9.28
N GLN A 125 -15.41 0.07 -8.51
CA GLN A 125 -14.41 0.35 -7.50
C GLN A 125 -14.65 -0.52 -6.27
N VAL A 126 -13.62 -1.26 -5.84
CA VAL A 126 -13.65 -2.10 -4.62
C VAL A 126 -13.03 -1.32 -3.45
N SER A 127 -11.90 -0.67 -3.70
CA SER A 127 -11.18 0.18 -2.75
C SER A 127 -10.60 1.41 -3.46
N TYR A 128 -9.79 2.22 -2.77
CA TYR A 128 -9.23 3.42 -3.39
C TYR A 128 -8.35 3.08 -4.60
N ASN A 129 -7.51 2.05 -4.47
CA ASN A 129 -6.57 1.61 -5.48
C ASN A 129 -7.00 0.37 -6.27
N VAL A 130 -8.04 -0.35 -5.82
CA VAL A 130 -8.48 -1.60 -6.43
C VAL A 130 -9.86 -1.47 -7.06
N PHE A 131 -9.96 -1.95 -8.30
CA PHE A 131 -11.20 -1.98 -9.06
C PHE A 131 -11.27 -3.24 -9.92
N VAL A 132 -12.45 -3.54 -10.42
CA VAL A 132 -12.70 -4.69 -11.28
C VAL A 132 -13.37 -4.27 -12.59
N THR A 133 -13.06 -5.02 -13.65
CA THR A 133 -13.70 -4.90 -14.96
C THR A 133 -14.14 -6.28 -15.46
N ARG A 134 -15.15 -6.31 -16.34
CA ARG A 134 -15.56 -7.56 -16.99
C ARG A 134 -14.43 -8.06 -17.92
N GLY A 135 -14.02 -9.32 -17.76
CA GLY A 135 -13.02 -10.01 -18.58
C GLY A 135 -13.62 -10.83 -19.72
#